data_AF-A0A0F9GN03-F1
#
_entry.id   AF-A0A0F9GN03-F1
#
_cell.length_a   1.000
_cell.length_b   1.000
_cell.length_c   1.000
_cell.angle_alpha   90.00
_cell.angle_beta   90.00
_cell.angle_gamma   90.00
#
_symmetry.space_group_name_H-M   'P 1'
#
loop_
_entity.id
_entity.type
_entity.pdbx_description
1 polymer ?
#
loop_
_entity_poly.entity_id
_entity_poly.type
_entity_poly.pdbx_seq_one_letter_code
_entity_poly.pdbx_strand_id
1 'polypeptide(L)' 'MGMRFWRRVKILPGITVNISKTGSSVSFGGEGAKYTVGRGGTRWTAGLPGTGLY' A
#
# COMPACT_ATOMS: atom_id res chain seq x y z
N MET A 1 -20.37 -12.08 15.82
CA MET A 1 -20.15 -10.93 14.91
C MET A 1 -18.84 -10.25 15.31
N GLY A 2 -17.75 -10.62 14.64
CA GLY A 2 -16.39 -10.28 15.08
C GLY A 2 -15.89 -8.96 14.49
N MET A 3 -15.22 -8.16 15.32
CA MET A 3 -14.65 -6.86 14.99
C MET A 3 -13.83 -6.88 13.68
N ARG A 4 -14.32 -6.16 12.64
CA ARG A 4 -13.62 -5.97 11.37
C ARG A 4 -12.65 -4.80 11.52
N PHE A 5 -11.50 -5.06 12.14
CA PHE A 5 -10.44 -4.06 12.26
C PHE A 5 -9.73 -3.92 10.92
N TRP A 6 -9.98 -2.79 10.24
CA TRP A 6 -9.22 -2.33 9.09
C TRP A 6 -8.98 -0.83 9.25
N ARG A 7 -7.71 -0.42 9.19
CA ARG A 7 -7.29 0.97 9.32
C ARG A 7 -6.21 1.27 8.31
N ARG A 8 -6.45 2.24 7.44
CA ARG A 8 -5.44 2.81 6.56
C ARG A 8 -4.89 4.08 7.19
N VAL A 9 -3.58 4.13 7.41
CA VAL A 9 -2.87 5.27 7.98
C VAL A 9 -1.86 5.78 6.96
N LYS A 10 -2.00 7.04 6.56
CA LYS A 10 -0.99 7.74 5.75
C LYS A 10 0.03 8.34 6.71
N ILE A 11 1.29 7.91 6.59
CA ILE A 11 2.36 8.40 7.47
C ILE A 11 3.04 9.60 6.83
N LEU A 12 3.38 9.49 5.54
CA LEU A 12 4.06 10.51 4.75
C LEU A 12 3.44 10.57 3.34
N PRO A 13 3.64 11.66 2.58
CA PRO A 13 3.33 11.66 1.15
C PRO A 13 4.07 10.51 0.47
N GLY A 14 3.32 9.61 -0.19
CA GLY A 14 3.86 8.38 -0.78
C GLY A 14 3.91 7.18 0.17
N ILE A 15 3.70 7.31 1.48
CA ILE A 15 3.76 6.19 2.43
C ILE A 15 2.42 5.97 3.12
N THR A 16 1.82 4.80 2.89
CA THR A 16 0.54 4.39 3.45
C THR A 16 0.62 2.99 4.04
N VAL A 17 0.28 2.85 5.32
CA VAL A 17 0.15 1.56 6.00
C VAL A 17 -1.32 1.16 6.02
N ASN A 18 -1.64 -0.06 5.60
CA ASN A 18 -2.92 -0.70 5.84
C ASN A 18 -2.74 -1.73 6.96
N ILE A 19 -3.45 -1.54 8.07
CA ILE A 19 -3.47 -2.45 9.20
C ILE A 19 -4.82 -3.15 9.18
N SER A 20 -4.82 -4.48 9.10
CA SER A 20 -6.04 -5.27 9.17
C SER A 20 -5.90 -6.39 10.20
N LYS A 21 -7.03 -6.95 10.64
CA LYS A 21 -7.05 -8.07 11.57
C LYS A 21 -6.25 -9.30 11.10
N THR A 22 -6.16 -9.51 9.78
CA THR A 22 -5.45 -10.65 9.19
C THR A 22 -3.98 -10.34 8.90
N GLY A 23 -3.59 -9.07 8.79
CA GLY A 23 -2.20 -8.67 8.58
C GLY A 23 -2.04 -7.20 8.24
N SER A 24 -0.80 -6.72 8.36
CA SER A 24 -0.40 -5.39 7.93
C SER A 24 0.19 -5.45 6.51
N SER A 25 -0.05 -4.38 5.74
CA SER A 25 0.68 -4.09 4.51
C SER A 25 1.08 -2.63 4.50
N VAL A 26 2.21 -2.32 3.89
CA VAL A 26 2.70 -0.97 3.75
C VAL A 26 3.01 -0.70 2.29
N SER A 27 2.43 0.37 1.77
CA SER A 27 2.70 0.89 0.44
C SER A 27 3.57 2.13 0.57
N PHE A 28 4.69 2.15 -0.13
CA PHE A 28 5.67 3.23 -0.20
C PHE A 28 5.90 3.57 -1.67
N GLY A 29 5.75 4.83 -2.05
CA GLY A 29 5.94 5.30 -3.41
C GLY A 29 4.84 6.24 -3.93
N GLY A 30 5.22 7.12 -4.85
CA GLY A 30 4.36 8.13 -5.48
C GLY A 30 3.82 7.67 -6.84
N GLU A 31 3.24 8.62 -7.59
CA GLU A 31 2.93 8.40 -9.00
C GLU A 31 4.23 8.03 -9.73
N GLY A 32 4.26 6.83 -10.34
CA GLY A 32 5.40 6.32 -11.10
C GLY A 32 6.19 5.17 -10.47
N ALA A 33 6.28 5.08 -9.15
CA ALA A 33 6.90 3.92 -8.51
C ALA A 33 6.22 3.68 -7.17
N LYS A 34 5.51 2.56 -7.06
CA LYS A 34 4.76 2.13 -5.88
C LYS A 34 5.22 0.75 -5.45
N TYR A 35 5.77 0.68 -4.27
CA TYR A 35 6.23 -0.55 -3.63
C TYR A 35 5.28 -0.89 -2.48
N THR A 36 4.63 -2.05 -2.52
CA THR A 36 3.73 -2.52 -1.47
C THR A 36 4.25 -3.81 -0.87
N VAL A 37 4.54 -3.80 0.43
CA VAL A 37 5.02 -4.95 1.20
C VAL A 37 3.91 -5.37 2.16
N GLY A 38 3.47 -6.62 2.14
CA GLY A 38 2.48 -7.07 3.12
C GLY A 38 2.44 -8.57 3.26
N ARG A 39 1.49 -9.05 4.07
CA ARG A 39 1.30 -10.47 4.35
C ARG A 39 1.12 -11.37 3.10
N GLY A 40 0.62 -10.80 2.00
CA GLY A 40 0.47 -11.50 0.70
C GLY A 40 1.69 -11.44 -0.22
N GLY A 41 2.83 -10.90 0.27
CA GLY A 41 4.05 -10.71 -0.48
C GLY A 41 4.36 -9.25 -0.80
N THR A 42 5.44 -9.08 -1.56
CA THR A 42 5.93 -7.77 -2.01
C THR A 42 5.52 -7.55 -3.45
N ARG A 43 4.78 -6.47 -3.69
CA ARG A 43 4.39 -6.00 -5.02
C ARG A 43 5.14 -4.72 -5.33
N TRP A 44 5.98 -4.73 -6.36
CA TRP A 44 6.54 -3.52 -6.93
C TRP A 44 5.79 -3.18 -8.20
N THR A 45 5.40 -1.93 -8.32
CA THR A 45 4.76 -1.37 -9.50
C THR A 45 5.59 -0.18 -9.91
N ALA A 46 6.26 -0.27 -11.06
CA ALA A 46 6.94 0.85 -11.69
C ALA A 46 6.18 1.19 -12.95
N GLY A 47 5.65 2.40 -13.00
CA GLY A 47 4.90 2.94 -14.12
C GLY A 47 5.46 4.31 -14.48
N LEU A 48 5.11 4.84 -15.64
CA LEU A 48 5.48 6.22 -15.94
C LEU A 48 4.43 7.15 -15.27
N PRO A 49 4.83 8.05 -14.35
CA PRO A 49 3.89 8.96 -13.71
C PRO A 49 3.14 9.78 -14.77
N GLY A 50 1.83 9.91 -14.64
CA GLY A 50 1.02 10.75 -15.54
C GLY A 50 0.65 10.12 -16.90
N THR A 51 1.09 8.90 -17.22
CA THR A 51 0.73 8.23 -18.49
C THR A 51 -0.33 7.13 -18.35
N GLY A 52 -0.66 6.71 -17.12
CA GLY A 52 -1.61 5.62 -16.85
C GLY A 52 -1.06 4.22 -17.15
N LEU A 53 0.22 4.10 -17.53
CA LEU A 53 0.90 2.82 -17.75
C LEU A 53 1.49 2.33 -16.41
N TYR A 54 0.97 1.21 -15.89
CA TYR A 54 1.36 0.56 -14.63
C TYR A 54 1.67 -0.93 -14.80
#